data_AF-V4AYM3-F1
#
_entry.id   AF-V4AYM3-F1
#
_cell.length_a   1.000
_cell.length_b   1.000
_cell.length_c   1.000
_cell.angle_alpha   90.00
_cell.angle_beta   90.00
_cell.angle_gamma   90.00
#
_symmetry.space_group_name_H-M   'P 1'
#
loop_
_entity.id
_entity.type
_entity.pdbx_description
1 polymer ?
#
loop_
_entity_poly.entity_id
_entity_poly.type
_entity_poly.pdbx_seq_one_letter_code
_entity_poly.pdbx_strand_id
1 'polypeptide(L)'
;MDYNKNGEFDRSDLQTLIHDYDINGDNEVTRDEFEYKFDMAEPTLAIVAKGLFAEYDDNQDGFIDTKDLDGVHDRMDHMIKDGKVDHAEFVAYQVQLLTVLYALQAQAGQP
;
A
#
# COMPACT_ATOMS: atom_id res chain seq x y z
N MET A 1 10.63 -2.36 5.75
CA MET A 1 10.59 -3.82 5.54
C MET A 1 11.52 -4.10 4.38
N ASP A 2 12.10 -5.29 4.32
CA ASP A 2 13.01 -5.76 3.27
C ASP A 2 12.67 -7.26 3.16
N TYR A 3 11.71 -7.55 2.29
CA TYR A 3 11.09 -8.86 2.17
C TYR A 3 12.03 -9.84 1.50
N ASN A 4 12.78 -9.36 0.51
CA ASN A 4 13.77 -10.15 -0.21
C ASN A 4 15.13 -10.24 0.53
N LYS A 5 15.31 -9.47 1.62
CA LYS A 5 16.49 -9.42 2.50
C LYS A 5 17.76 -8.90 1.83
N ASN A 6 17.64 -8.00 0.85
CA ASN A 6 18.78 -7.43 0.12
C ASN A 6 19.36 -6.15 0.75
N GLY A 7 18.78 -5.66 1.84
CA GLY A 7 19.17 -4.46 2.56
C GLY A 7 18.52 -3.17 2.06
N GLU A 8 17.63 -3.25 1.07
CA GLU A 8 16.90 -2.13 0.45
C GLU A 8 15.40 -2.44 0.47
N PHE A 9 14.55 -1.42 0.38
CA PHE A 9 13.13 -1.61 0.05
C PHE A 9 12.95 -1.15 -1.39
N ASP A 10 12.76 -2.09 -2.29
CA ASP A 10 12.69 -1.84 -3.73
C ASP A 10 11.43 -2.42 -4.38
N ARG A 11 11.32 -2.25 -5.70
CA ARG A 11 10.20 -2.76 -6.50
C ARG A 11 9.90 -4.25 -6.28
N SER A 12 10.93 -5.06 -5.99
CA SER A 12 10.80 -6.50 -5.75
C SER A 12 10.16 -6.79 -4.38
N ASP A 13 10.36 -5.92 -3.40
CA ASP A 13 9.66 -5.99 -2.10
C ASP A 13 8.19 -5.65 -2.26
N LEU A 14 7.86 -4.62 -3.06
CA LEU A 14 6.47 -4.31 -3.41
C LEU A 14 5.81 -5.48 -4.17
N GLN A 15 6.54 -6.12 -5.08
CA GLN A 15 6.04 -7.32 -5.78
C GLN A 15 5.78 -8.49 -4.82
N THR A 16 6.61 -8.66 -3.80
CA THR A 16 6.38 -9.67 -2.74
C THR A 16 5.11 -9.35 -1.95
N LEU A 17 4.86 -8.07 -1.69
CA LEU A 17 3.65 -7.62 -0.99
C LEU A 17 2.38 -7.88 -1.82
N ILE A 18 2.40 -7.69 -3.15
CA ILE A 18 1.28 -8.07 -4.03
C ILE A 18 0.94 -9.55 -3.84
N HIS A 19 1.95 -10.42 -3.88
CA HIS A 19 1.75 -11.87 -3.72
C HIS A 19 1.17 -12.27 -2.35
N ASP A 20 1.43 -11.51 -1.28
CA ASP A 20 0.84 -11.79 0.04
C ASP A 20 -0.67 -11.52 0.10
N TYR A 21 -1.16 -10.58 -0.72
CA TYR A 21 -2.57 -10.19 -0.81
C TYR A 21 -3.32 -10.87 -1.96
N ASP A 22 -2.63 -11.36 -2.98
CA ASP A 22 -3.20 -12.14 -4.09
C ASP A 22 -3.64 -13.52 -3.58
N ILE A 23 -4.94 -13.69 -3.34
CA ILE A 23 -5.50 -14.91 -2.74
C ILE A 23 -5.66 -16.00 -3.79
N ASN A 24 -6.04 -15.61 -5.00
CA ASN A 24 -6.44 -16.53 -6.05
C ASN A 24 -5.28 -16.94 -6.98
N GLY A 25 -4.17 -16.18 -6.96
CA GLY A 25 -2.92 -16.48 -7.66
C GLY A 25 -2.89 -16.01 -9.11
N ASP A 26 -3.69 -15.00 -9.49
CA ASP A 26 -3.73 -14.45 -10.85
C ASP A 26 -2.73 -13.30 -11.08
N ASN A 27 -1.95 -12.94 -10.06
CA ASN A 27 -0.98 -11.84 -10.02
C ASN A 27 -1.62 -10.44 -10.00
N GLU A 28 -2.93 -10.36 -9.71
CA GLU A 28 -3.66 -9.12 -9.54
C GLU A 28 -4.27 -9.14 -8.12
N VAL A 29 -4.16 -8.03 -7.39
CA VAL A 29 -4.88 -7.91 -6.11
C VAL A 29 -6.12 -7.09 -6.35
N THR A 30 -7.27 -7.75 -6.30
CA THR A 30 -8.56 -7.07 -6.32
C THR A 30 -8.83 -6.37 -4.99
N ARG A 31 -9.73 -5.38 -5.02
CA ARG A 31 -10.19 -4.72 -3.79
C ARG A 31 -10.79 -5.69 -2.78
N ASP A 32 -11.51 -6.71 -3.24
CA ASP A 32 -12.12 -7.71 -2.37
C ASP A 32 -11.05 -8.59 -1.69
N GLU A 33 -9.97 -8.95 -2.39
CA GLU A 33 -8.86 -9.69 -1.80
C GLU A 33 -8.08 -8.84 -0.79
N PHE A 34 -7.86 -7.57 -1.12
CA PHE A 34 -7.23 -6.61 -0.23
C PHE A 34 -8.05 -6.40 1.05
N GLU A 35 -9.34 -6.06 0.91
CA GLU A 35 -10.26 -5.87 2.03
C GLU A 35 -10.42 -7.15 2.84
N TYR A 36 -10.50 -8.33 2.22
CA TYR A 36 -10.61 -9.60 2.96
C TYR A 36 -9.41 -9.82 3.89
N LYS A 37 -8.18 -9.65 3.40
CA LYS A 37 -6.97 -9.77 4.22
C LYS A 37 -6.91 -8.71 5.32
N PHE A 38 -7.32 -7.49 5.00
CA PHE A 38 -7.30 -6.36 5.93
C PHE A 38 -8.38 -6.48 7.02
N ASP A 39 -9.62 -6.83 6.66
CA ASP A 39 -10.75 -7.00 7.57
C ASP A 39 -10.56 -8.19 8.51
N MET A 40 -9.89 -9.26 8.06
CA MET A 40 -9.47 -10.36 8.94
C MET A 40 -8.54 -9.88 10.06
N ALA A 41 -7.75 -8.84 9.81
CA ALA A 41 -6.86 -8.24 10.80
C ALA A 41 -7.56 -7.16 11.64
N GLU A 42 -8.28 -6.23 11.00
CA GLU A 42 -8.78 -5.00 11.64
C GLU A 42 -10.14 -4.53 11.05
N PRO A 43 -11.28 -5.16 11.42
CA PRO A 43 -12.59 -4.95 10.77
C PRO A 43 -13.24 -3.57 11.01
N THR A 44 -12.66 -2.73 11.88
CA THR A 44 -13.18 -1.39 12.17
C THR A 44 -12.59 -0.30 11.27
N LEU A 45 -11.63 -0.66 10.41
CA LEU A 45 -10.80 0.26 9.63
C LEU A 45 -11.14 0.26 8.14
N ALA A 46 -12.40 0.07 7.78
CA ALA A 46 -12.83 -0.06 6.38
C ALA A 46 -12.47 1.15 5.47
N ILE A 47 -12.46 2.39 5.98
CA ILE A 47 -12.04 3.56 5.17
C ILE A 47 -10.53 3.57 5.00
N VAL A 48 -9.77 3.12 6.00
CA VAL A 48 -8.32 2.97 5.89
C VAL A 48 -7.99 1.90 4.85
N ALA A 49 -8.66 0.74 4.89
CA ALA A 49 -8.46 -0.31 3.89
C ALA A 49 -8.71 0.20 2.46
N LYS A 50 -9.84 0.87 2.23
CA LYS A 50 -10.18 1.47 0.93
C LYS A 50 -9.19 2.52 0.48
N GLY A 51 -8.75 3.37 1.40
CA GLY A 51 -7.77 4.41 1.11
C GLY A 51 -6.40 3.85 0.78
N LEU A 52 -5.96 2.81 1.49
CA LEU A 52 -4.72 2.11 1.15
C LEU A 52 -4.83 1.46 -0.22
N PHE A 53 -5.92 0.76 -0.53
CA PHE A 53 -6.12 0.17 -1.86
C PHE A 53 -6.02 1.24 -2.96
N ALA A 54 -6.75 2.34 -2.81
CA ALA A 54 -6.74 3.43 -3.78
C ALA A 54 -5.38 4.14 -3.90
N GLU A 55 -4.56 4.12 -2.84
CA GLU A 55 -3.20 4.66 -2.88
C GLU A 55 -2.23 3.73 -3.63
N TYR A 56 -2.48 2.42 -3.62
CA TYR A 56 -1.63 1.42 -4.28
C TYR A 56 -2.06 1.07 -5.70
N ASP A 57 -3.34 1.24 -6.05
CA ASP A 57 -3.89 1.17 -7.41
C ASP A 57 -3.58 2.49 -8.16
N ASP A 58 -2.31 2.66 -8.53
CA ASP A 58 -1.76 3.88 -9.13
C ASP A 58 -2.44 4.24 -10.44
N ASN A 59 -2.64 3.23 -11.29
CA ASN A 59 -3.22 3.43 -12.61
C ASN A 59 -4.75 3.47 -12.60
N GLN A 60 -5.38 3.13 -11.46
CA GLN A 60 -6.82 3.16 -11.21
C GLN A 60 -7.62 2.19 -12.09
N ASP A 61 -7.04 1.06 -12.47
CA ASP A 61 -7.74 0.00 -13.22
C ASP A 61 -8.52 -0.96 -12.29
N GLY A 62 -8.42 -0.77 -10.98
CA GLY A 62 -9.14 -1.55 -9.98
C GLY A 62 -8.38 -2.79 -9.51
N PHE A 63 -7.12 -2.91 -9.89
CA PHE A 63 -6.21 -3.99 -9.51
C PHE A 63 -4.89 -3.38 -9.03
N ILE A 64 -4.31 -3.95 -7.96
CA ILE A 64 -2.91 -3.65 -7.63
C ILE A 64 -2.06 -4.72 -8.30
N ASP A 65 -1.28 -4.32 -9.31
CA ASP A 65 -0.42 -5.21 -10.07
C ASP A 65 0.95 -4.58 -10.38
N THR A 66 1.72 -5.23 -11.26
CA THR A 66 3.08 -4.76 -11.61
C THR A 66 3.14 -3.41 -12.32
N LYS A 67 2.02 -2.92 -12.88
CA LYS A 67 1.90 -1.63 -13.57
C LYS A 67 1.84 -0.48 -12.56
N ASP A 68 1.41 -0.73 -11.33
CA ASP A 68 1.29 0.31 -10.30
C ASP A 68 2.60 0.55 -9.53
N LEU A 69 3.48 -0.45 -9.54
CA LEU A 69 4.66 -0.48 -8.69
C LEU A 69 5.59 0.73 -8.88
N ASP A 70 5.75 1.18 -10.13
CA ASP A 70 6.65 2.29 -10.43
C ASP A 70 6.09 3.61 -9.85
N GLY A 71 4.78 3.85 -9.99
CA GLY A 71 4.12 5.04 -9.44
C GLY A 71 4.07 5.04 -7.91
N VAL A 72 3.84 3.87 -7.31
CA VAL A 72 3.91 3.68 -5.84
C VAL A 72 5.32 3.93 -5.33
N HIS A 73 6.33 3.37 -5.99
CA HIS A 73 7.72 3.56 -5.62
C HIS A 73 8.12 5.04 -5.70
N ASP A 74 7.77 5.73 -6.79
CA ASP A 74 8.07 7.16 -6.98
C ASP A 74 7.41 8.06 -5.92
N ARG A 75 6.24 7.67 -5.40
CA ARG A 75 5.59 8.37 -4.28
C ARG A 75 6.30 8.13 -2.95
N MET A 76 6.87 6.95 -2.76
CA MET A 76 7.63 6.64 -1.54
C MET A 76 9.01 7.31 -1.56
N ASP A 77 9.72 7.28 -2.68
CA ASP A 77 10.99 7.99 -2.93
C ASP A 77 10.72 9.49 -3.19
N HIS A 78 10.13 10.17 -2.21
CA HIS A 78 9.69 11.56 -2.35
C HIS A 78 10.61 12.59 -1.70
N MET A 79 11.51 12.17 -0.80
CA MET A 79 12.34 13.10 -0.03
C MET A 79 13.66 13.37 -0.73
N ILE A 80 14.43 12.31 -1.01
CA ILE A 80 15.79 12.42 -1.56
C ILE A 80 15.77 12.19 -3.08
N LYS A 81 14.84 11.38 -3.61
CA LYS A 81 14.67 11.15 -5.05
C LYS A 81 15.91 10.54 -5.70
N ASP A 82 16.48 9.55 -5.04
CA ASP A 82 17.71 8.88 -5.50
C ASP A 82 17.43 7.54 -6.22
N GLY A 83 16.15 7.20 -6.42
CA GLY A 83 15.70 5.95 -7.02
C GLY A 83 15.60 4.81 -6.01
N LYS A 84 15.72 5.09 -4.71
CA LYS A 84 15.56 4.12 -3.61
C LYS A 84 14.58 4.66 -2.58
N VAL A 85 13.99 3.76 -1.81
CA VAL A 85 13.19 4.13 -0.64
C VAL A 85 13.95 3.75 0.61
N ASP A 86 14.48 4.75 1.31
CA ASP A 86 15.12 4.52 2.59
C ASP A 86 14.10 4.38 3.74
N HIS A 87 14.58 4.03 4.94
CA HIS A 87 13.70 3.88 6.10
C HIS A 87 12.96 5.18 6.47
N ALA A 88 13.61 6.33 6.32
CA ALA A 88 13.01 7.62 6.63
C ALA A 88 11.92 7.98 5.62
N GLU A 89 12.16 7.75 4.33
CA GLU A 89 11.18 7.93 3.25
C GLU A 89 9.95 7.03 3.43
N PHE A 90 10.18 5.74 3.66
CA PHE A 90 9.09 4.79 3.92
C PHE A 90 8.25 5.22 5.13
N VAL A 91 8.90 5.54 6.25
CA VAL A 91 8.20 5.95 7.48
C VAL A 91 7.47 7.26 7.27
N ALA A 92 8.11 8.26 6.65
CA ALA A 92 7.49 9.55 6.40
C ALA A 92 6.24 9.41 5.53
N TYR A 93 6.35 8.64 4.43
CA TYR A 93 5.23 8.37 3.53
C TYR A 93 4.08 7.65 4.26
N GLN A 94 4.40 6.55 4.96
CA GLN A 94 3.38 5.74 5.62
C GLN A 94 2.68 6.48 6.77
N VAL A 95 3.43 7.30 7.52
CA VAL A 95 2.86 8.15 8.58
C VAL A 95 1.92 9.20 7.99
N GLN A 96 2.30 9.87 6.90
CA GLN A 96 1.45 10.85 6.25
C GLN A 96 0.15 10.22 5.74
N LEU A 97 0.26 9.11 5.01
CA LEU A 97 -0.89 8.38 4.47
C LEU A 97 -1.83 7.92 5.59
N LEU A 98 -1.31 7.21 6.59
CA LEU A 98 -2.15 6.67 7.67
C LEU A 98 -2.75 7.78 8.55
N THR A 99 -2.05 8.90 8.73
CA THR A 99 -2.61 10.05 9.47
C THR A 99 -3.83 10.61 8.77
N VAL A 100 -3.76 10.80 7.44
CA VAL A 100 -4.89 11.28 6.63
C VAL A 100 -6.04 10.27 6.67
N LEU A 101 -5.76 8.99 6.42
CA LEU A 101 -6.78 7.94 6.40
C LEU A 101 -7.45 7.74 7.76
N TYR A 102 -6.69 7.79 8.85
CA TYR A 102 -7.25 7.71 10.20
C TYR A 102 -8.14 8.91 10.53
N ALA A 103 -7.73 10.13 10.14
CA ALA A 103 -8.57 11.32 10.31
C ALA A 103 -9.88 11.22 9.49
N LEU A 104 -9.83 10.69 8.27
CA LEU A 104 -11.02 10.45 7.45
C LEU A 104 -11.95 9.40 8.07
N GLN A 105 -11.40 8.28 8.54
CA GLN A 105 -12.15 7.24 9.25
C GLN A 105 -12.84 7.80 10.51
N ALA A 106 -12.14 8.62 11.29
CA ALA A 106 -12.68 9.23 12.50
C ALA A 106 -13.85 10.20 12.20
N GLN A 107 -13.73 11.00 11.13
CA GLN A 107 -14.79 11.93 10.71
C GLN A 107 -16.04 11.19 10.21
N ALA A 108 -15.87 10.11 9.46
CA ALA A 108 -17.00 9.31 8.94
C ALA A 108 -17.76 8.54 10.04
N GLY A 109 -17.14 8.32 11.21
CA GLY A 109 -17.76 7.71 12.37
C GLY A 109 -18.54 8.68 13.28
N GLN A 110 -18.55 9.98 12.97
CA GLN A 110 -19.34 10.97 13.71
C GLN A 110 -20.77 11.05 13.14
N PRO A 111 -21.82 10.92 13.97
CA PRO A 111 -23.22 10.93 13.55
C PRO A 111 -23.72 12.29 13.05
#